data_AF-A0A2V5VUD8-F1
#
_entry.id   AF-A0A2V5VUD8-F1
#
_cell.length_a   1.000
_cell.length_b   1.000
_cell.length_c   1.000
_cell.angle_alpha   90.00
_cell.angle_beta   90.00
_cell.angle_gamma   90.00
#
_symmetry.space_group_name_H-M   'P 1'
#
loop_
_entity.id
_entity.type
_entity.pdbx_description
1 polymer ?
#
loop_
_entity_poly.entity_id
_entity_poly.type
_entity_poly.pdbx_seq_one_letter_code
_entity_poly.pdbx_strand_id
1 'polypeptide(L)'
;MLTMKAQFSLGNAEKYFKEHLQVGDYYMEGQQVMGEWMGQGAESLGLTGATHTDEFVSLCRNLHPATGEGLTQRHNGKRVTVDGDGKVHELANRRVFFDFTLSPPKSVSIAALIGDDQRIV
;
A
#
# COMPACT_ATOMS: atom_id res chain seq x y z
N MET A 1 -15.69 -5.01 -7.94
CA MET A 1 -14.59 -5.05 -8.92
C MET A 1 -13.29 -5.05 -8.14
N LEU A 2 -12.35 -5.93 -8.50
CA LEU A 2 -11.01 -5.94 -7.94
C LEU A 2 -10.05 -5.32 -8.96
N THR A 3 -9.30 -4.32 -8.54
CA THR A 3 -8.21 -3.73 -9.33
C THR A 3 -6.89 -3.96 -8.60
N MET A 4 -5.87 -4.41 -9.32
CA MET A 4 -4.53 -4.62 -8.78
C MET A 4 -3.54 -3.66 -9.43
N LYS A 5 -2.73 -2.98 -8.61
CA LYS A 5 -1.63 -2.13 -9.07
C LYS A 5 -0.34 -2.47 -8.35
N ALA A 6 0.73 -2.66 -9.12
CA ALA A 6 2.06 -2.85 -8.56
C ALA A 6 2.76 -1.50 -8.38
N GLN A 7 3.32 -1.27 -7.20
CA GLN A 7 4.14 -0.09 -6.92
C GLN A 7 5.62 -0.43 -7.00
N PHE A 8 6.38 0.36 -7.76
CA PHE A 8 7.82 0.17 -7.97
C PHE A 8 8.67 1.34 -7.45
N SER A 9 8.04 2.49 -7.19
CA SER A 9 8.71 3.68 -6.68
C SER A 9 8.47 3.82 -5.18
N LEU A 10 9.56 3.94 -4.41
CA LEU A 10 9.50 4.19 -2.98
C LEU A 10 8.86 5.57 -2.68
N GLY A 11 9.21 6.61 -3.44
CA GLY A 11 8.61 7.92 -3.25
C GLY A 11 7.09 7.93 -3.51
N ASN A 12 6.64 7.17 -4.51
CA ASN A 12 5.20 7.03 -4.77
C ASN A 12 4.49 6.19 -3.70
N ALA A 13 5.19 5.21 -3.11
CA ALA A 13 4.67 4.42 -2.00
C ALA A 13 4.46 5.27 -0.74
N GLU A 14 5.42 6.12 -0.38
CA GLU A 14 5.29 7.02 0.78
C GLU A 14 4.18 8.06 0.60
N LYS A 15 4.04 8.58 -0.63
CA LYS A 15 2.94 9.50 -0.98
C LYS A 15 1.57 8.82 -0.92
N TYR A 16 1.47 7.57 -1.39
CA TYR A 16 0.24 6.78 -1.35
C TYR A 16 -0.33 6.65 0.06
N PHE A 17 0.51 6.44 1.08
CA PHE A 17 0.06 6.35 2.47
C PHE A 17 -0.69 7.62 2.91
N LYS A 18 -0.08 8.78 2.63
CA LYS A 18 -0.64 10.08 3.02
C LYS A 18 -1.95 10.38 2.31
N GLU A 19 -2.08 9.97 1.05
CA GLU A 19 -3.25 10.31 0.22
C GLU A 19 -4.41 9.31 0.34
N HIS A 20 -4.13 8.04 0.65
CA HIS A 20 -5.13 6.96 0.59
C HIS A 20 -5.31 6.15 1.88
N LEU A 21 -4.34 6.18 2.81
CA LEU A 21 -4.40 5.44 4.07
C LEU A 21 -4.59 6.34 5.30
N GLN A 22 -4.36 7.66 5.18
CA GLN A 22 -4.59 8.65 6.26
C GLN A 22 -5.74 9.61 6.01
N VAL A 23 -6.18 9.72 4.76
CA VAL A 23 -7.19 10.71 4.35
C VAL A 23 -8.45 9.93 4.01
N GLY A 24 -9.48 10.14 4.83
CA GLY A 24 -10.85 9.76 4.45
C GLY A 24 -11.20 10.45 3.15
N ASP A 25 -11.98 9.75 2.32
CA ASP A 25 -12.37 10.21 0.99
C ASP A 25 -12.63 11.72 0.95
N TYR A 26 -12.15 12.37 -0.11
CA TYR A 26 -12.25 13.82 -0.38
C TYR A 26 -13.71 14.38 -0.37
N TYR A 27 -14.70 13.52 -0.15
CA TYR A 27 -16.13 13.83 -0.04
C TYR A 27 -16.71 13.66 1.38
N MET A 28 -15.93 13.14 2.34
CA MET A 28 -16.32 12.99 3.75
C MET A 28 -15.36 13.79 4.63
N GLU A 29 -15.58 15.11 4.73
CA GLU A 29 -14.96 15.92 5.77
C GLU A 29 -15.35 15.36 7.14
N GLY A 30 -14.44 14.62 7.79
CA GLY A 30 -14.55 14.30 9.22
C GLY A 30 -14.36 12.84 9.63
N GLN A 31 -14.31 11.87 8.71
CA GLN A 31 -14.03 10.47 9.07
C GLN A 31 -12.68 10.00 8.51
N GLN A 32 -11.65 10.01 9.35
CA GLN A 32 -10.43 9.25 9.08
C GLN A 32 -10.72 7.77 9.29
N VAL A 33 -10.90 7.03 8.20
CA VAL A 33 -10.84 5.56 8.28
C VAL A 33 -9.36 5.19 8.32
N MET A 34 -8.85 4.93 9.52
CA MET A 34 -7.50 4.39 9.66
C MET A 34 -7.48 2.98 9.08
N GLY A 35 -6.51 2.69 8.21
CA GLY A 35 -6.30 1.32 7.74
C GLY A 35 -5.95 0.40 8.92
N GLU A 36 -6.16 -0.91 8.74
CA GLU A 36 -5.81 -1.92 9.74
C GLU A 36 -4.78 -2.90 9.20
N TRP A 37 -3.87 -3.34 10.08
CA TRP A 37 -2.97 -4.44 9.81
C TRP A 37 -3.72 -5.77 9.83
N MET A 38 -3.49 -6.58 8.80
CA MET A 38 -4.12 -7.89 8.65
C MET A 38 -3.13 -8.94 8.16
N GLY A 39 -3.32 -10.18 8.61
CA GLY A 39 -2.63 -11.37 8.12
C GLY A 39 -1.42 -11.80 8.95
N GLN A 40 -1.06 -13.08 8.82
CA GLN A 40 -0.03 -13.75 9.63
C GLN A 40 1.36 -13.08 9.52
N GLY A 41 1.67 -12.48 8.37
CA GLY A 41 2.92 -11.72 8.19
C GLY A 41 2.96 -10.47 9.07
N ALA A 42 1.86 -9.73 9.18
CA ALA A 42 1.76 -8.58 10.06
C ALA A 42 1.87 -9.00 11.52
N GLU A 43 1.15 -10.06 11.92
CA GLU A 43 1.22 -10.63 13.27
C GLU A 43 2.65 -11.05 13.65
N SER A 44 3.39 -11.70 12.73
CA SER A 44 4.77 -12.12 12.96
C SER A 44 5.75 -10.95 13.16
N LEU A 45 5.39 -9.76 12.65
CA LEU A 45 6.14 -8.51 12.81
C LEU A 45 5.65 -7.67 14.00
N GLY A 46 4.65 -8.15 14.74
CA GLY A 46 4.01 -7.41 15.84
C GLY A 46 3.10 -6.26 15.38
N LEU A 47 2.67 -6.25 14.12
CA LEU A 47 1.81 -5.23 13.54
C LEU A 47 0.34 -5.65 13.68
N THR A 48 -0.42 -4.95 14.52
CA THR A 48 -1.82 -5.26 14.81
C THR A 48 -2.65 -4.01 14.99
N GLY A 49 -3.92 -4.04 14.60
CA GLY A 49 -4.83 -2.91 14.76
C GLY A 49 -4.54 -1.80 13.75
N ALA A 50 -4.64 -0.54 14.17
CA ALA A 50 -4.52 0.60 13.28
C ALA A 50 -3.12 0.73 12.67
N THR A 51 -3.07 1.06 11.39
CA THR A 51 -1.83 1.22 10.63
C THR A 51 -1.19 2.58 10.91
N HIS A 52 0.09 2.59 11.31
CA HIS A 52 0.85 3.82 11.47
C HIS A 52 1.77 4.10 10.26
N THR A 53 1.99 5.39 9.97
CA THR A 53 2.82 5.83 8.82
C THR A 53 4.23 5.25 8.88
N ASP A 54 4.87 5.31 10.04
CA ASP A 54 6.28 4.93 10.18
C ASP A 54 6.49 3.43 9.96
N GLU A 55 5.53 2.62 10.40
CA GLU A 55 5.50 1.18 10.16
C GLU A 55 5.36 0.87 8.67
N PHE A 56 4.38 1.49 8.01
CA PHE A 56 4.14 1.30 6.58
C PHE A 56 5.34 1.74 5.73
N VAL A 57 5.94 2.89 6.05
CA VAL A 57 7.13 3.40 5.35
C VAL A 57 8.33 2.47 5.58
N SER A 58 8.48 1.90 6.79
CA SER A 58 9.54 0.93 7.07
C SER A 58 9.39 -0.33 6.22
N LEU A 59 8.18 -0.89 6.12
CA LEU A 59 7.90 -2.02 5.23
C LEU A 59 8.16 -1.66 3.76
N CYS A 60 7.75 -0.47 3.32
CA CYS A 60 8.06 0.03 1.98
C CYS A 60 9.56 0.10 1.72
N ARG A 61 10.39 0.31 2.74
CA ARG A 61 11.86 0.30 2.66
C ARG A 61 12.49 -1.09 2.85
N ASN A 62 11.69 -2.14 3.00
CA ASN A 62 12.13 -3.51 3.31
C ASN A 62 12.79 -3.62 4.69
N LEU A 63 12.33 -2.82 5.65
CA LEU A 63 12.85 -2.78 7.02
C LEU A 63 11.78 -3.28 7.99
N HIS A 64 12.20 -4.05 8.98
CA HIS A 64 11.36 -4.44 10.09
C HIS A 64 11.00 -3.19 10.91
N PRO A 65 9.72 -2.87 11.16
CA PRO A 65 9.32 -1.63 11.83
C PRO A 65 9.90 -1.44 13.24
N ALA A 66 9.96 -2.50 14.05
CA ALA A 66 10.52 -2.43 15.40
C ALA A 66 12.06 -2.46 15.46
N THR A 67 12.73 -3.30 14.66
CA THR A 67 14.18 -3.54 14.79
C THR A 67 15.03 -2.78 13.76
N GLY A 68 14.42 -2.34 12.66
CA GLY A 68 15.13 -1.74 11.53
C GLY A 68 15.91 -2.74 10.67
N GLU A 69 15.85 -4.03 10.97
CA GLU A 69 16.56 -5.07 10.21
C GLU A 69 15.95 -5.28 8.82
N GLY A 70 16.77 -5.68 7.85
CA GLY A 70 16.30 -5.98 6.51
C GLY A 70 15.40 -7.22 6.49
N LEU A 71 14.19 -7.08 5.92
CA LEU A 71 13.23 -8.20 5.83
C LEU A 71 13.61 -9.24 4.76
N THR A 72 14.46 -8.86 3.80
CA THR A 72 14.93 -9.77 2.76
C THR A 72 16.41 -9.54 2.46
N GLN A 73 17.10 -10.60 2.02
CA GLN A 73 18.54 -10.59 1.80
C GLN A 73 18.99 -9.62 0.69
N ARG A 74 18.12 -9.31 -0.28
CA ARG A 74 18.50 -8.55 -1.49
C ARG A 74 17.80 -7.19 -1.55
N HIS A 75 18.59 -6.13 -1.62
CA HIS A 75 18.12 -4.75 -1.70
C HIS A 75 18.36 -4.07 -3.07
N ASN A 76 18.75 -4.82 -4.11
CA ASN A 76 19.09 -4.23 -5.41
C ASN A 76 17.87 -3.55 -6.04
N GLY A 77 17.78 -2.23 -5.87
CA GLY A 77 16.67 -1.41 -6.37
C GLY A 77 16.72 -1.14 -7.87
N LYS A 78 17.86 -1.39 -8.52
CA LYS A 78 18.06 -1.16 -9.95
C LYS A 78 18.56 -2.42 -10.65
N ARG A 79 18.05 -2.66 -11.85
CA ARG A 79 18.52 -3.69 -12.80
C ARG A 79 19.01 -2.96 -14.02
N VAL A 80 20.25 -3.24 -14.40
CA VAL A 80 20.83 -2.74 -15.64
C VAL A 80 20.58 -3.79 -16.72
N THR A 81 19.96 -3.38 -17.83
CA THR A 81 19.82 -4.20 -19.04
C THR A 81 20.50 -3.50 -20.21
N VAL A 82 21.06 -4.27 -21.15
CA VAL A 82 21.67 -3.73 -22.36
C VAL A 82 20.87 -4.26 -23.54
N ASP A 83 20.37 -3.35 -24.37
CA ASP A 83 19.60 -3.69 -25.56
C ASP A 83 20.53 -4.16 -26.70
N GLY A 84 19.97 -4.70 -27.79
CA GLY A 84 20.74 -5.22 -28.93
C GLY A 84 21.67 -4.20 -29.60
N ASP A 85 21.36 -2.90 -29.46
CA ASP A 85 22.17 -1.78 -29.95
C ASP A 85 23.25 -1.31 -28.95
N GLY A 86 23.47 -2.05 -27.86
CA GLY A 86 24.45 -1.70 -26.82
C GLY A 86 24.00 -0.59 -25.87
N LYS A 87 22.73 -0.16 -25.94
CA LYS A 87 22.17 0.89 -25.09
C LYS A 87 21.87 0.36 -23.68
N VAL A 88 22.32 1.08 -22.66
CA VAL A 88 22.13 0.72 -21.25
C VAL A 88 20.80 1.28 -20.72
N HIS A 89 19.97 0.42 -20.15
CA HIS A 89 18.70 0.74 -19.52
C HIS A 89 18.75 0.40 -18.02
N GLU A 90 18.54 1.39 -17.16
CA GLU A 90 18.31 1.16 -15.74
C GLU A 90 16.81 1.03 -15.47
N LEU A 91 16.38 -0.14 -14.98
CA LEU A 91 15.00 -0.38 -14.55
C LEU A 91 14.92 -0.53 -13.03
N ALA A 92 13.80 -0.09 -12.46
CA ALA A 92 13.46 -0.42 -11.08
C ALA A 92 13.32 -1.95 -10.95
N ASN A 93 14.16 -2.56 -10.12
CA ASN A 93 14.22 -4.00 -9.94
C ASN A 93 13.38 -4.49 -8.77
N ARG A 94 12.95 -3.56 -7.90
CA ARG A 94 12.19 -3.87 -6.69
C ARG A 94 10.73 -3.47 -6.87
N ARG A 95 9.83 -4.41 -6.56
CA ARG A 95 8.43 -4.13 -6.30
C ARG A 95 8.28 -3.79 -4.82
N VAL A 96 7.72 -2.63 -4.51
CA VAL A 96 7.55 -2.13 -3.14
C VAL A 96 6.37 -2.83 -2.49
N PHE A 97 5.20 -2.79 -3.13
CA PHE A 97 3.99 -3.50 -2.71
C PHE A 97 3.03 -3.72 -3.88
N PHE A 98 1.95 -4.45 -3.60
CA PHE A 98 0.76 -4.54 -4.42
C PHE A 98 -0.39 -3.83 -3.71
N ASP A 99 -1.10 -2.99 -4.46
CA ASP A 99 -2.35 -2.37 -4.03
C ASP A 99 -3.51 -3.13 -4.66
N PHE A 100 -4.46 -3.52 -3.83
CA PHE A 100 -5.68 -4.20 -4.21
C PHE A 100 -6.86 -3.33 -3.81
N THR A 101 -7.51 -2.69 -4.79
CA THR A 101 -8.71 -1.89 -4.56
C THR A 101 -9.95 -2.74 -4.79
N LEU A 102 -10.81 -2.85 -3.77
CA LEU A 102 -12.10 -3.51 -3.85
C LEU A 102 -13.21 -2.47 -3.96
N SER A 103 -13.78 -2.31 -5.15
CA SER A 103 -14.88 -1.37 -5.38
C SER A 103 -16.22 -2.12 -5.44
N PRO A 104 -17.19 -1.84 -4.55
CA PRO A 104 -18.52 -2.46 -4.64
C PRO A 104 -19.30 -1.94 -5.87
N PRO A 105 -20.35 -2.65 -6.33
CA PRO A 105 -21.27 -2.11 -7.32
C PRO A 105 -21.86 -0.77 -6.88
N LYS A 106 -22.14 0.14 -7.81
CA LYS A 106 -22.62 1.50 -7.47
C LYS A 106 -23.90 1.50 -6.63
N SER A 107 -24.82 0.56 -6.89
CA SER A 107 -26.04 0.40 -6.10
C SER A 107 -25.76 0.05 -4.64
N VAL A 108 -24.74 -0.77 -4.36
CA VAL A 108 -24.31 -1.11 -2.99
C VAL A 108 -23.76 0.12 -2.28
N SER A 109 -22.93 0.94 -2.95
CA SER A 109 -22.45 2.20 -2.38
C SER A 109 -23.59 3.18 -2.08
N ILE A 110 -24.61 3.26 -2.94
CA ILE A 110 -25.79 4.12 -2.70
C ILE A 110 -26.55 3.64 -1.47
N ALA A 111 -26.81 2.34 -1.34
CA ALA A 111 -27.51 1.78 -0.20
C ALA A 111 -26.75 2.01 1.13
N ALA A 112 -25.43 1.82 1.14
CA ALA A 112 -24.60 2.07 2.32
C ALA A 112 -24.54 3.55 2.69
N LEU A 113 -24.14 4.42 1.75
CA LEU A 113 -23.74 5.80 2.07
C LEU A 113 -24.89 6.81 2.02
N ILE A 114 -25.87 6.61 1.13
CA ILE A 114 -27.04 7.51 1.00
C ILE A 114 -28.25 6.93 1.72
N GLY A 115 -28.39 5.60 1.68
CA GLY A 115 -29.43 4.89 2.41
C GLY A 115 -29.15 4.70 3.91
N ASP A 116 -27.92 5.01 4.36
CA ASP A 116 -27.45 4.85 5.74
C ASP A 116 -27.64 3.43 6.32
N ASP A 117 -27.57 2.41 5.45
CA ASP A 117 -27.66 1.01 5.88
C ASP A 117 -26.31 0.50 6.40
N GLN A 118 -26.12 0.67 7.71
CA GLN A 118 -24.91 0.30 8.45
C GLN A 118 -24.55 -1.20 8.38
N ARG A 119 -25.45 -2.07 7.89
CA ARG A 119 -25.16 -3.52 7.75
C ARG A 119 -24.31 -3.83 6.50
N ILE A 120 -24.16 -2.86 5.60
CA ILE A 120 -23.42 -3.02 4.33
C ILE A 120 -21.94 -2.66 4.49
N VAL A 121 -21.60 -1.83 5.48
CA VAL A 121 -20.24 -1.33 5.76
C VAL A 121 -19.53 -2.23 6.75
#